data_AF-A0A060ZW92-F1
#
_entry.id   AF-A0A060ZW92-F1
#
_cell.length_a   1.000
_cell.length_b   1.000
_cell.length_c   1.000
_cell.angle_alpha   90.00
_cell.angle_beta   90.00
_cell.angle_gamma   90.00
#
_symmetry.space_group_name_H-M   'P 1'
#
loop_
_entity.id
_entity.type
_entity.pdbx_description
1 polymer ?
#
loop_
_entity_poly.entity_id
_entity_poly.type
_entity_poly.pdbx_seq_one_letter_code
_entity_poly.pdbx_strand_id
1 'polypeptide(L)'
;MVDHAAQDLAYLDDLSHDGEVATLPVRQFDGSVEQILTTHLTQWPFADNGEAYISVDADGSGECNAYHGAAGLAFADQLVAHAERIRRLVHVLN
;
A
#
# COMPACT_ATOMS: atom_id res chain seq x y z
N MET A 1 -33.68 -20.53 -15.73
CA MET A 1 -33.20 -20.53 -14.33
C MET A 1 -31.79 -20.01 -14.41
N VAL A 2 -31.54 -18.81 -13.88
CA VAL A 2 -30.18 -18.26 -13.83
C VAL A 2 -29.41 -19.18 -12.88
N ASP A 3 -28.32 -19.76 -13.34
CA ASP A 3 -27.46 -20.56 -12.49
C ASP A 3 -26.69 -19.61 -11.58
N HIS A 4 -27.22 -19.40 -10.38
CA HIS A 4 -26.63 -18.53 -9.37
C HIS A 4 -25.26 -19.04 -8.92
N ALA A 5 -24.96 -20.34 -9.04
CA ALA A 5 -23.66 -20.89 -8.66
C ALA A 5 -22.53 -20.46 -9.62
N ALA A 6 -22.84 -20.25 -10.90
CA ALA A 6 -21.89 -19.71 -11.87
C ALA A 6 -21.68 -18.19 -11.69
N GLN A 7 -22.66 -17.48 -11.13
CA GLN A 7 -22.52 -16.06 -10.75
C GLN A 7 -21.76 -15.91 -9.42
N ASP A 8 -21.96 -16.81 -8.46
CA ASP A 8 -21.26 -16.81 -7.16
C ASP A 8 -19.73 -16.89 -7.30
N LEU A 9 -19.23 -17.66 -8.28
CA LEU A 9 -17.79 -17.76 -8.55
C LEU A 9 -17.17 -16.44 -9.04
N ALA A 10 -17.91 -15.63 -9.80
CA ALA A 10 -17.41 -14.34 -10.30
C ALA A 10 -17.28 -13.27 -9.19
N TYR A 11 -17.97 -13.46 -8.05
CA TYR A 11 -17.83 -12.57 -6.89
C TYR A 11 -16.64 -12.95 -6.00
N LEU A 12 -16.15 -14.19 -6.06
CA LEU A 12 -15.01 -14.62 -5.26
C LEU A 12 -13.71 -13.93 -5.70
N ASP A 13 -13.57 -13.64 -6.99
CA ASP A 13 -12.40 -12.95 -7.53
C ASP A 13 -12.28 -11.49 -7.05
N ASP A 14 -13.37 -10.91 -6.52
CA ASP A 14 -13.42 -9.56 -5.94
C ASP A 14 -13.19 -9.56 -4.41
N LEU A 15 -12.82 -10.70 -3.84
CA LEU A 15 -12.46 -10.79 -2.42
C LEU A 15 -10.96 -10.53 -2.22
N SER A 16 -10.63 -9.43 -1.54
CA SER A 16 -9.29 -9.18 -1.01
C SER A 16 -9.19 -9.51 0.48
N HIS A 17 -7.98 -9.85 0.91
CA HIS A 17 -7.60 -9.87 2.32
C HIS A 17 -6.50 -8.84 2.56
N ASP A 18 -6.78 -7.89 3.44
CA ASP A 18 -5.85 -6.84 3.81
C ASP A 18 -5.38 -7.02 5.26
N GLY A 19 -4.07 -6.96 5.45
CA GLY A 19 -3.40 -7.07 6.74
C GLY A 19 -3.34 -5.74 7.50
N GLU A 20 -2.41 -5.67 8.45
CA GLU A 20 -2.15 -4.45 9.20
C GLU A 20 -1.68 -3.31 8.29
N VAL A 21 -2.16 -2.09 8.58
CA VAL A 21 -1.91 -0.88 7.79
C VAL A 21 -0.85 -0.03 8.47
N ALA A 22 0.17 0.36 7.70
CA ALA A 22 1.13 1.40 8.06
C ALA A 22 0.88 2.66 7.21
N THR A 23 0.85 3.85 7.82
CA THR A 23 0.61 5.10 7.10
C THR A 23 1.52 6.21 7.62
N LEU A 24 1.84 7.18 6.76
CA LEU A 24 2.66 8.34 7.10
C LEU A 24 1.78 9.60 7.20
N PRO A 25 1.54 10.13 8.41
CA PRO A 25 0.83 11.39 8.57
C PRO A 25 1.72 12.58 8.19
N VAL A 26 1.27 13.41 7.25
CA VAL A 26 1.95 14.64 6.82
C VAL A 26 1.06 15.85 7.05
N ARG A 27 1.60 16.86 7.74
CA ARG A 27 0.89 18.11 7.98
C ARG A 27 0.96 19.01 6.76
N GLN A 28 -0.19 19.48 6.30
CA GLN A 28 -0.35 20.41 5.20
C GLN A 28 -0.25 21.87 5.66
N PHE A 29 -0.12 22.78 4.69
CA PHE A 29 0.02 24.22 4.96
C PHE A 29 -1.21 24.80 5.67
N ASP A 30 -2.41 24.31 5.36
CA ASP A 30 -3.67 24.73 5.98
C ASP A 30 -3.86 24.18 7.41
N GLY A 31 -2.90 23.41 7.90
CA GLY A 31 -2.91 22.80 9.22
C GLY A 31 -3.61 21.44 9.28
N SER A 32 -4.22 20.97 8.19
CA SER A 32 -4.75 19.61 8.08
C SER A 32 -3.62 18.56 8.09
N VAL A 33 -3.98 17.30 8.31
CA VAL A 33 -3.05 16.17 8.26
C VAL A 33 -3.58 15.18 7.24
N GLU A 34 -2.75 14.91 6.23
CA GLU A 34 -3.02 13.93 5.19
C GLU A 34 -2.31 12.63 5.50
N GLN A 35 -2.96 11.51 5.21
CA GLN A 35 -2.38 10.17 5.36
C GLN A 35 -1.84 9.73 4.01
N ILE A 36 -0.53 9.72 3.86
CA ILE A 36 0.15 9.35 2.61
C ILE A 36 1.00 8.09 2.82
N LEU A 37 1.49 7.50 1.72
CA LEU A 37 2.30 6.28 1.76
C LEU A 37 1.64 5.16 2.59
N THR A 38 0.33 5.00 2.44
CA THR A 38 -0.43 3.97 3.13
C THR A 38 -0.06 2.62 2.55
N THR A 39 0.47 1.74 3.39
CA THR A 39 1.06 0.45 3.01
C THR A 39 0.42 -0.67 3.81
N HIS A 40 0.03 -1.75 3.15
CA HIS A 40 -0.51 -2.94 3.81
C HIS A 40 -0.21 -4.20 3.00
N LEU A 41 -0.25 -5.35 3.67
CA LEU A 41 -0.18 -6.66 3.00
C LEU A 41 -1.55 -6.97 2.41
N THR A 42 -1.62 -7.20 1.10
CA THR A 42 -2.85 -7.57 0.39
C THR A 42 -2.70 -8.92 -0.29
N GLN A 43 -3.78 -9.67 -0.37
CA GLN A 43 -3.87 -10.90 -1.15
C GLN A 43 -5.25 -11.00 -1.80
N TRP A 44 -5.32 -11.46 -3.05
CA TRP A 44 -6.56 -11.83 -3.75
C TRP A 44 -6.59 -13.36 -3.92
N PRO A 45 -7.11 -14.13 -2.96
CA PRO A 45 -6.88 -15.58 -2.90
C PRO A 45 -7.43 -16.36 -4.09
N PHE A 46 -8.41 -15.79 -4.80
CA PHE A 46 -9.09 -16.44 -5.91
C PHE A 46 -8.60 -15.97 -7.29
N ALA A 47 -7.76 -14.92 -7.34
CA ALA A 47 -7.14 -14.48 -8.58
C ALA A 47 -6.11 -15.51 -9.09
N ASP A 48 -5.87 -15.51 -10.42
CA ASP A 48 -4.92 -16.41 -11.11
C ASP A 48 -3.50 -16.42 -10.51
N ASN A 49 -3.14 -15.39 -9.76
CA ASN A 49 -1.86 -15.19 -9.07
C ASN A 49 -2.06 -14.72 -7.63
N GLY A 50 -2.91 -15.40 -6.85
CA GLY A 50 -3.26 -15.07 -5.45
C GLY A 50 -2.13 -15.11 -4.42
N GLU A 51 -0.90 -14.78 -4.81
CA GLU A 51 0.21 -14.48 -3.91
C GLU A 51 -0.05 -13.17 -3.16
N ALA A 52 0.47 -13.09 -1.93
CA ALA A 52 0.40 -11.86 -1.16
C ALA A 52 1.47 -10.87 -1.62
N TYR A 53 1.13 -9.58 -1.62
CA TYR A 53 2.01 -8.49 -2.00
C TYR A 53 1.84 -7.28 -1.08
N ILE A 54 2.81 -6.38 -1.10
CA ILE A 54 2.71 -5.10 -0.43
C ILE A 54 1.99 -4.12 -1.36
N SER A 55 0.80 -3.68 -0.94
CA SER A 55 0.03 -2.62 -1.58
C SER A 55 0.46 -1.28 -1.03
N VAL A 56 0.74 -0.30 -1.90
CA VAL A 56 1.14 1.06 -1.51
C VAL A 56 0.28 2.09 -2.21
N ASP A 57 -0.51 2.83 -1.44
CA ASP A 57 -1.16 4.07 -1.85
C ASP A 57 -0.23 5.24 -1.52
N ALA A 58 0.25 5.93 -2.55
CA ALA A 58 1.27 6.96 -2.39
C ALA A 58 0.73 8.27 -1.84
N ASP A 59 -0.51 8.63 -2.19
CA ASP A 59 -1.08 9.97 -2.01
C ASP A 59 -2.44 9.98 -1.32
N GLY A 60 -2.96 8.81 -0.92
CA GLY A 60 -4.26 8.69 -0.27
C GLY A 60 -5.43 8.70 -1.25
N SER A 61 -5.17 8.59 -2.56
CA SER A 61 -6.22 8.53 -3.59
C SER A 61 -6.94 7.18 -3.63
N GLY A 62 -6.37 6.15 -3.01
CA GLY A 62 -6.76 4.75 -3.15
C GLY A 62 -6.13 4.06 -4.36
N GLU A 63 -5.41 4.77 -5.24
CA GLU A 63 -4.66 4.14 -6.32
C GLU A 63 -3.39 3.48 -5.76
N CYS A 64 -3.37 2.15 -5.78
CA CYS A 64 -2.34 1.36 -5.16
C CYS A 64 -1.37 0.77 -6.19
N ASN A 65 -0.09 0.73 -5.83
CA ASN A 65 0.93 -0.02 -6.55
C ASN A 65 1.27 -1.31 -5.80
N ALA A 66 1.60 -2.39 -6.52
CA ALA A 66 1.84 -3.71 -5.94
C ALA A 66 3.33 -4.09 -5.98
N TYR A 67 3.90 -4.39 -4.80
CA TYR A 67 5.29 -4.81 -4.64
C TYR A 67 5.38 -6.23 -4.11
N HIS A 68 5.99 -7.12 -4.90
CA HIS A 68 6.15 -8.54 -4.56
C HIS A 68 7.58 -8.82 -4.08
N GLY A 69 7.74 -9.78 -3.15
CA GLY A 69 9.03 -10.32 -2.73
C GLY A 69 10.10 -9.26 -2.46
N ALA A 70 11.22 -9.35 -3.17
CA ALA A 70 12.36 -8.44 -3.01
C ALA A 70 12.04 -6.97 -3.35
N ALA A 71 11.04 -6.69 -4.19
CA ALA A 71 10.66 -5.32 -4.53
C ALA A 71 10.04 -4.58 -3.33
N GLY A 72 9.30 -5.30 -2.48
CA GLY A 72 8.74 -4.73 -1.24
C GLY A 72 9.84 -4.33 -0.25
N LEU A 73 10.86 -5.17 -0.09
CA LEU A 73 12.03 -4.85 0.74
C LEU A 73 12.83 -3.66 0.16
N ALA A 74 13.06 -3.65 -1.15
CA ALA A 74 13.76 -2.54 -1.81
C ALA A 74 13.01 -1.20 -1.65
N PHE A 75 11.67 -1.22 -1.70
CA PHE A 75 10.85 -0.04 -1.42
C PHE A 75 11.01 0.45 0.03
N ALA A 76 10.98 -0.46 1.02
CA ALA A 76 11.23 -0.09 2.41
C ALA A 76 12.63 0.51 2.61
N ASP A 77 13.66 -0.09 2.01
CA ASP A 77 15.04 0.43 2.04
C ASP A 77 15.15 1.83 1.43
N GLN A 78 14.41 2.08 0.34
CA GLN A 78 14.32 3.41 -0.28
C GLN A 78 13.74 4.45 0.68
N LEU A 79 12.70 4.10 1.45
CA LEU A 79 12.10 4.99 2.45
C LEU A 79 13.08 5.30 3.59
N VAL A 80 13.84 4.31 4.07
CA VAL A 80 14.89 4.51 5.07
C VAL A 80 15.97 5.45 4.55
N ALA A 81 16.46 5.24 3.34
CA ALA A 81 17.46 6.10 2.71
C ALA A 81 16.94 7.53 2.51
N HIS A 82 15.66 7.70 2.19
CA HIS A 82 15.01 8.99 2.08
C HIS A 82 14.93 9.71 3.44
N ALA A 83 14.51 9.03 4.50
CA ALA A 83 14.46 9.57 5.85
C ALA A 83 15.86 10.04 6.33
N GLU A 84 16.90 9.25 6.06
CA GLU A 84 18.28 9.63 6.36
C GLU A 84 18.73 10.89 5.59
N ARG A 85 18.27 11.06 4.35
CA ARG A 85 18.53 12.29 3.58
C ARG A 85 17.83 13.51 4.21
N ILE A 86 16.59 13.37 4.65
CA ILE A 86 15.87 14.43 5.36
C ILE A 86 16.60 14.81 6.65
N ARG A 87 17.04 13.83 7.45
CA ARG A 87 17.81 14.06 8.68
C ARG A 87 19.06 14.91 8.43
N ARG A 88 19.81 14.62 7.36
CA ARG A 88 20.96 15.43 6.95
C ARG A 88 20.59 16.87 6.61
N LEU A 89 19.48 17.09 5.90
CA LEU A 89 19.00 18.44 5.57
C LEU A 89 18.59 19.22 6.82
N VAL A 90 17.89 18.58 7.76
CA VAL A 90 17.51 19.18 9.05
C VAL A 90 18.76 19.58 9.86
N HIS A 91 19.82 18.78 9.80
CA HIS A 91 21.05 19.08 10.52
C HIS A 91 21.74 20.38 10.03
N VAL A 92 21.57 20.75 8.75
CA VAL A 92 22.09 22.02 8.20
C VAL A 92 21.39 23.25 8.79
N LEU A 93 20.19 23.08 9.34
CA LEU A 93 19.42 24.16 9.97
C LEU A 93 19.91 24.50 11.39
N ASN A 94 20.85 23.73 11.94
CA ASN A 94 21.39 23.90 13.30
C ASN A 94 22.84 24.37 13.28
#